data_AF-A0A346SG52-F1
#
_entry.id   AF-A0A346SG52-F1
#
_cell.length_a   1.000
_cell.length_b   1.000
_cell.length_c   1.000
_cell.angle_alpha   90.00
_cell.angle_beta   90.00
_cell.angle_gamma   90.00
#
_symmetry.space_group_name_H-M   'P 1'
#
loop_
_entity.id
_entity.type
_entity.pdbx_description
1 polymer ?
#
loop_
_entity_poly.entity_id
_entity_poly.type
_entity_poly.pdbx_seq_one_letter_code
_entity_poly.pdbx_strand_id
1 'polypeptide(L)'
;MRLIQYLLVSIFLTGAAWAQETSEPTADERTSTGGATTLEDILARQRGENVDNSYRSENTGQGNAEGLLGQLGTRGVASDSDVYRALRYGSADVTVSSHGPAASVLIQDGGMWWLNFRTGPLREYGTYIVAGMLGIILLFFLIRGKIRIDGEKTGRTVTRFNGFERFGHWLFAGSFLILGATGLLTLYGRDFLIPLFGKEGFATIAQGCKWLHNNLAWAFMLGLIIVTVNWIAHNIPNRVDLKWLAAGGGLFTKNSHPPAKKFNAGQKIIFWACILLGASISLSGLSLLFPFEMPLFAKTFQIANSTGIPQMMGLNLPVQMSPQEEMQYAQVWHVMVAYVFIAIIVAHIYLGSVGMEGAFDAMGTGEVEEQWAREHHSLWLEEVQEKEAGKAAASPAE
;
A
#
# COMPACT_ATOMS: atom_id res chain seq x y z
N MET A 1 -36.39 17.90 66.06
CA MET A 1 -35.04 17.86 66.67
C MET A 1 -34.14 16.76 66.08
N ARG A 2 -34.60 15.50 65.96
CA ARG A 2 -33.80 14.40 65.39
C ARG A 2 -33.44 14.58 63.91
N LEU A 3 -34.32 15.15 63.08
CA LEU A 3 -34.05 15.41 61.66
C LEU A 3 -32.90 16.41 61.43
N ILE A 4 -32.79 17.42 62.30
CA ILE A 4 -31.71 18.43 62.25
C ILE A 4 -30.38 17.82 62.69
N GLN A 5 -30.40 16.90 63.66
CA GLN A 5 -29.20 16.15 64.05
C GLN A 5 -28.72 15.21 62.94
N TYR A 6 -29.62 14.53 62.22
CA TYR A 6 -29.23 13.70 61.07
C TYR A 6 -28.72 14.54 59.88
N LEU A 7 -29.27 15.73 59.65
CA LEU A 7 -28.79 16.65 58.62
C LEU A 7 -27.39 17.22 58.95
N LEU A 8 -27.15 17.55 60.22
CA LEU A 8 -25.85 18.07 60.67
C LEU A 8 -24.76 16.99 60.66
N VAL A 9 -25.10 15.73 60.98
CA VAL A 9 -24.16 14.60 60.90
C VAL A 9 -23.84 14.21 59.45
N SER A 10 -24.80 14.34 58.52
CA SER A 10 -24.55 14.07 57.09
C SER A 10 -23.72 15.16 56.43
N ILE A 11 -23.85 16.43 56.82
CA ILE A 11 -23.00 17.53 56.35
C ILE A 11 -21.55 17.39 56.87
N PHE A 12 -21.34 16.83 58.07
CA PHE A 12 -20.00 16.58 58.62
C PHE A 12 -19.32 15.32 58.04
N LEU A 13 -20.07 14.39 57.44
CA LEU A 13 -19.53 13.18 56.79
C LEU A 13 -19.21 13.39 55.30
N THR A 14 -19.77 14.43 54.67
CA THR A 14 -19.33 14.91 53.35
C THR A 14 -18.22 15.94 53.53
N GLY A 15 -17.08 15.51 54.06
CA GLY A 15 -15.86 16.31 53.96
C GLY A 15 -15.59 16.58 52.49
N ALA A 16 -15.56 17.85 52.09
CA ALA A 16 -15.06 18.23 50.79
C ALA A 16 -13.63 17.66 50.68
N ALA A 17 -13.45 16.65 49.83
CA ALA A 17 -12.14 16.24 49.40
C ALA A 17 -11.60 17.40 48.57
N TRP A 18 -10.83 18.28 49.21
CA TRP A 18 -10.01 19.24 48.49
C TRP A 18 -9.03 18.41 47.67
N ALA A 19 -9.15 18.49 46.34
CA ALA A 19 -8.11 17.98 45.47
C ALA A 19 -6.81 18.66 45.91
N GLN A 20 -5.87 17.87 46.40
CA GLN A 20 -4.55 18.35 46.73
C GLN A 20 -3.94 18.81 45.41
N GLU A 21 -3.79 20.13 45.22
CA GLU A 21 -2.99 20.67 44.13
C GLU A 21 -1.57 20.13 44.32
N THR A 22 -1.25 19.06 43.61
CA THR A 22 0.12 18.60 43.45
C THR A 22 0.84 19.68 42.65
N SER A 23 1.78 20.36 43.31
CA SER A 23 2.78 21.22 42.69
C SER A 23 3.33 20.56 41.42
N GLU A 24 3.62 21.37 40.39
CA GLU A 24 4.28 20.91 39.16
C GLU A 24 5.43 19.94 39.50
N PRO A 25 5.56 18.82 38.76
CA PRO A 25 6.55 17.81 39.07
C PRO A 25 7.95 18.42 38.90
N THR A 26 8.61 18.71 40.02
CA THR A 26 10.02 19.04 40.04
C THR A 26 10.80 17.84 39.50
N ALA A 27 11.84 18.09 38.71
CA ALA A 27 12.69 17.07 38.07
C ALA A 27 13.30 15.99 39.02
N ASP A 28 13.11 16.12 40.34
CA ASP A 28 13.65 15.26 41.40
C ASP A 28 12.83 14.00 41.75
N GLU A 29 11.59 13.82 41.27
CA GLU A 29 10.83 12.59 41.56
C GLU A 29 11.48 11.34 40.94
N ARG A 30 12.06 11.46 39.75
CA ARG A 30 12.65 10.33 39.03
C ARG A 30 13.95 9.83 39.69
N THR A 31 14.74 10.74 40.25
CA THR A 31 15.94 10.42 41.05
C THR A 31 15.58 9.71 42.35
N SER A 32 14.47 10.08 43.00
CA SER A 32 14.01 9.46 44.25
C SER A 32 13.58 7.99 44.09
N THR A 33 13.21 7.59 42.88
CA THR A 33 12.76 6.21 42.56
C THR A 33 13.85 5.37 41.87
N GLY A 34 15.09 5.86 41.79
CA GLY A 34 16.17 5.17 41.10
C GLY A 34 15.97 5.11 39.58
N GLY A 35 15.33 6.14 39.00
CA GLY A 35 15.05 6.21 37.57
C GLY A 35 13.79 5.46 37.15
N ALA A 36 12.84 5.23 38.05
CA ALA A 36 11.59 4.55 37.72
C ALA A 36 10.58 5.48 37.05
N THR A 37 9.55 4.88 36.45
CA THR A 37 8.39 5.59 35.90
C THR A 37 7.66 6.38 36.98
N THR A 38 7.42 7.68 36.76
CA THR A 38 6.64 8.52 37.67
C THR A 38 5.13 8.38 37.41
N LEU A 39 4.30 8.86 38.34
CA LEU A 39 2.85 8.93 38.13
C LEU A 39 2.50 9.80 36.92
N GLU A 40 3.18 10.93 36.76
CA GLU A 40 2.94 11.83 35.62
C GLU A 40 3.27 11.15 34.29
N ASP A 41 4.35 10.36 34.21
CA ASP A 41 4.66 9.59 33.01
C ASP A 41 3.55 8.59 32.65
N ILE A 42 2.86 8.02 33.65
CA ILE A 42 1.74 7.09 33.47
C ILE A 42 0.51 7.87 32.98
N LEU A 43 0.19 8.98 33.63
CA LEU A 43 -0.96 9.81 33.28
C LEU A 43 -0.79 10.42 31.88
N ALA A 44 0.38 10.93 31.53
CA ALA A 44 0.71 11.42 30.21
C ALA A 44 0.51 10.33 29.13
N ARG A 45 0.97 9.10 29.38
CA ARG A 45 0.70 7.95 28.50
C ARG A 45 -0.79 7.63 28.38
N GLN A 46 -1.55 7.71 29.47
CA GLN A 46 -3.01 7.49 29.45
C GLN A 46 -3.76 8.59 28.68
N ARG A 47 -3.23 9.83 28.69
CA ARG A 47 -3.72 10.94 27.87
C ARG A 47 -3.29 10.86 26.41
N GLY A 48 -2.42 9.91 26.05
CA GLY A 48 -1.89 9.73 24.70
C GLY A 48 -0.77 10.70 24.34
N GLU A 49 -0.16 11.34 25.34
CA GLU A 49 0.96 12.26 25.16
C GLU A 49 2.25 11.50 24.84
N ASN A 50 3.16 12.15 24.12
CA ASN A 50 4.46 11.58 23.79
C ASN A 50 5.40 11.72 25.00
N VAL A 51 5.70 10.60 25.64
CA VAL A 51 6.57 10.55 26.84
C VAL A 51 7.94 10.03 26.43
N ASP A 52 9.00 10.76 26.77
CA ASP A 52 10.37 10.30 26.57
C ASP A 52 10.63 9.02 27.39
N ASN A 53 11.02 7.94 26.71
CA ASN A 53 11.29 6.65 27.33
C ASN A 53 12.80 6.38 27.51
N SER A 54 13.68 7.34 27.24
CA SER A 54 15.14 7.25 27.44
C SER A 54 15.50 6.65 28.81
N TYR A 55 14.87 7.18 29.86
CA TYR A 55 15.05 6.73 31.24
C TYR A 55 14.70 5.24 31.45
N ARG A 56 13.78 4.68 30.64
CA ARG A 56 13.40 3.26 30.71
C ARG A 56 14.40 2.42 29.92
N SER A 57 14.80 2.85 28.73
CA SER A 57 15.78 2.13 27.91
C SER A 57 17.17 2.07 28.53
N GLU A 58 17.55 3.10 29.31
CA GLU A 58 18.87 3.17 29.96
C GLU A 58 18.91 2.42 31.31
N ASN A 59 17.75 2.22 31.93
CA ASN A 59 17.66 1.59 33.25
C ASN A 59 17.33 0.09 33.15
N THR A 60 18.06 -0.73 32.41
CA THR A 60 17.68 -2.16 32.22
C THR A 60 18.17 -3.11 33.33
N GLY A 61 18.62 -2.56 34.46
CA GLY A 61 19.14 -3.33 35.60
C GLY A 61 20.55 -3.90 35.40
N GLN A 62 21.15 -3.78 34.21
CA GLN A 62 22.48 -4.31 33.91
C GLN A 62 23.61 -3.61 34.69
N GLY A 63 23.43 -2.33 35.06
CA GLY A 63 24.36 -1.59 35.92
C GLY A 63 24.19 -1.83 37.44
N ASN A 64 23.10 -2.49 37.86
CA ASN A 64 22.77 -2.66 39.28
C ASN A 64 23.49 -3.86 39.93
N ALA A 65 24.16 -4.70 39.12
CA ALA A 65 24.89 -5.86 39.60
C ALA A 65 26.18 -5.48 40.34
N GLU A 66 26.87 -4.40 39.95
CA GLU A 66 28.15 -4.01 40.55
C GLU A 66 27.99 -3.16 41.82
N GLY A 67 26.95 -2.34 41.92
CA GLY A 67 26.74 -1.42 43.04
C GLY A 67 26.26 -2.05 44.36
N LEU A 68 25.81 -3.31 44.34
CA LEU A 68 25.17 -3.99 45.48
C LEU A 68 25.88 -5.29 45.93
N LEU A 69 27.07 -5.57 45.39
CA LEU A 69 27.95 -6.66 45.86
C LEU A 69 28.66 -6.35 47.19
N GLY A 70 28.10 -5.42 47.99
CA GLY A 70 28.44 -5.23 49.38
C GLY A 70 27.92 -6.36 50.26
N GLN A 71 28.78 -7.37 50.47
CA GLN A 71 28.85 -8.34 51.57
C GLN A 71 27.63 -9.22 51.96
N LEU A 72 26.38 -8.96 51.53
CA LEU A 72 25.19 -9.78 51.89
C LEU A 72 24.10 -9.86 50.78
N GLY A 73 24.47 -9.74 49.50
CA GLY A 73 23.50 -9.68 48.40
C GLY A 73 22.71 -10.99 48.17
N THR A 74 21.42 -11.01 48.51
CA THR A 74 20.46 -11.97 47.97
C THR A 74 20.41 -11.83 46.44
N ARG A 75 20.33 -12.93 45.67
CA ARG A 75 20.42 -12.98 44.19
C ARG A 75 19.29 -12.25 43.42
N GLY A 76 18.60 -11.27 44.02
CA GLY A 76 17.54 -10.45 43.43
C GLY A 76 17.99 -9.00 43.21
N VAL A 77 19.07 -8.77 42.45
CA VAL A 77 19.56 -7.42 42.10
C VAL A 77 18.78 -6.77 40.94
N ALA A 78 17.99 -7.55 40.20
CA ALA A 78 17.08 -7.06 39.17
C ALA A 78 15.64 -7.31 39.63
N SER A 79 14.81 -6.27 39.64
CA SER A 79 13.37 -6.43 39.82
C SER A 79 12.75 -7.06 38.57
N ASP A 80 11.57 -7.68 38.70
CA ASP A 80 10.81 -8.18 37.54
C ASP A 80 10.63 -7.07 36.48
N SER A 81 10.43 -5.83 36.94
CA SER A 81 10.30 -4.66 36.07
C SER A 81 11.57 -4.37 35.27
N ASP A 82 12.76 -4.65 35.81
CA ASP A 82 14.04 -4.49 35.12
C ASP A 82 14.23 -5.59 34.09
N VAL A 83 13.85 -6.83 34.42
CA VAL A 83 13.85 -7.95 33.48
C VAL A 83 12.93 -7.68 32.29
N TYR A 84 11.67 -7.29 32.52
CA TYR A 84 10.75 -6.94 31.44
C TYR A 84 11.21 -5.75 30.60
N ARG A 85 11.97 -4.83 31.20
CA ARG A 85 12.54 -3.67 30.51
C ARG A 85 13.72 -4.07 29.64
N ALA A 86 14.63 -4.90 30.16
CA ALA A 86 15.73 -5.49 29.42
C ALA A 86 15.22 -6.35 28.24
N LEU A 87 14.14 -7.11 28.44
CA LEU A 87 13.48 -7.89 27.39
C LEU A 87 12.82 -7.01 26.33
N ARG A 88 12.17 -5.90 26.73
CA ARG A 88 11.53 -4.94 25.82
C ARG A 88 12.54 -4.19 24.96
N TYR A 89 13.64 -3.74 25.55
CA TYR A 89 14.67 -2.97 24.85
C TYR A 89 15.78 -3.84 24.25
N GLY A 90 15.62 -5.16 24.25
CA GLY A 90 16.56 -6.10 23.64
C GLY A 90 17.95 -6.13 24.29
N SER A 91 18.09 -5.60 25.51
CA SER A 91 19.36 -5.64 26.24
C SER A 91 19.52 -6.91 27.08
N ALA A 92 18.45 -7.67 27.32
CA ALA A 92 18.50 -8.89 28.10
C ALA A 92 19.47 -9.92 27.49
N ASP A 93 20.24 -10.60 28.34
CA ASP A 93 21.03 -11.76 27.94
C ASP A 93 20.10 -12.97 27.78
N VAL A 94 19.78 -13.33 26.53
CA VAL A 94 18.80 -14.36 26.19
C VAL A 94 19.47 -15.49 25.41
N THR A 95 19.44 -16.69 26.00
CA THR A 95 19.82 -17.92 25.30
C THR A 95 18.57 -18.58 24.71
N VAL A 96 18.58 -18.80 23.39
CA VAL A 96 17.49 -19.49 22.67
C VAL A 96 18.03 -20.71 21.94
N SER A 97 17.19 -21.74 21.80
CA SER A 97 17.52 -22.96 21.06
C SER A 97 17.44 -22.79 19.53
N SER A 98 16.74 -21.76 19.07
CA SER A 98 16.57 -21.43 17.64
C SER A 98 17.70 -20.52 17.15
N HIS A 99 18.26 -20.83 15.98
CA HIS A 99 19.39 -20.10 15.38
C HIS A 99 18.94 -19.19 14.23
N GLY A 100 17.84 -18.46 14.42
CA GLY A 100 17.27 -17.55 13.41
C GLY A 100 17.57 -16.07 13.67
N PRO A 101 17.59 -15.21 12.64
CA PRO A 101 17.52 -13.77 12.83
C PRO A 101 16.32 -13.39 13.71
N ALA A 102 16.53 -12.51 14.70
CA ALA A 102 15.55 -12.11 15.70
C ALA A 102 15.09 -13.20 16.71
N ALA A 103 15.75 -14.36 16.77
CA ALA A 103 15.40 -15.41 17.75
C ALA A 103 15.55 -14.96 19.21
N SER A 104 16.40 -13.97 19.49
CA SER A 104 16.60 -13.35 20.81
C SER A 104 15.64 -12.19 21.12
N VAL A 105 14.77 -11.78 20.18
CA VAL A 105 13.81 -10.69 20.39
C VAL A 105 12.53 -11.25 21.03
N LEU A 106 12.40 -11.09 22.34
CA LEU A 106 11.28 -11.66 23.11
C LEU A 106 10.08 -10.72 23.22
N ILE A 107 10.29 -9.41 23.24
CA ILE A 107 9.23 -8.40 23.22
C ILE A 107 9.53 -7.44 22.07
N GLN A 108 8.63 -7.36 21.10
CA GLN A 108 8.75 -6.47 19.96
C GLN A 108 7.82 -5.26 20.16
N ASP A 109 8.40 -4.08 20.39
CA ASP A 109 7.67 -2.80 20.37
C ASP A 109 7.86 -2.03 19.04
N GLY A 110 8.92 -2.35 18.29
CA GLY A 110 9.17 -1.89 16.91
C GLY A 110 8.03 -2.30 15.99
N GLY A 111 7.22 -1.34 15.55
CA GLY A 111 6.09 -1.56 14.62
C GLY A 111 4.72 -1.10 15.11
N MET A 112 4.63 -0.50 16.30
CA MET A 112 3.38 0.18 16.70
C MET A 112 3.03 1.33 15.77
N TRP A 113 4.02 2.05 15.22
CA TRP A 113 3.81 3.05 14.18
C TRP A 113 3.12 2.43 12.96
N TRP A 114 3.57 1.24 12.54
CA TRP A 114 3.06 0.52 11.39
C TRP A 114 1.63 0.06 11.65
N LEU A 115 1.36 -0.49 12.83
CA LEU A 115 0.02 -0.91 13.23
C LEU A 115 -0.94 0.26 13.20
N ASN A 116 -0.61 1.37 13.87
CA ASN A 116 -1.44 2.57 13.94
C ASN A 116 -1.67 3.19 12.55
N PHE A 117 -0.62 3.28 11.73
CA PHE A 117 -0.72 3.79 10.37
C PHE A 117 -1.59 2.88 9.49
N ARG A 118 -1.38 1.56 9.57
CA ARG A 118 -2.12 0.55 8.81
C ARG A 118 -3.59 0.51 9.21
N THR A 119 -3.93 0.59 10.50
CA THR A 119 -5.33 0.47 10.96
C THR A 119 -6.12 1.76 10.79
N GLY A 120 -5.47 2.92 10.83
CA GLY A 120 -6.09 4.22 10.60
C GLY A 120 -5.76 4.80 9.22
N PRO A 121 -4.79 5.73 9.12
CA PRO A 121 -4.55 6.54 7.92
C PRO A 121 -4.48 5.78 6.60
N LEU A 122 -3.75 4.66 6.56
CA LEU A 122 -3.56 3.89 5.34
C LEU A 122 -4.88 3.35 4.78
N ARG A 123 -5.73 2.81 5.66
CA ARG A 123 -7.04 2.26 5.29
C ARG A 123 -8.03 3.37 4.97
N GLU A 124 -7.98 4.48 5.71
CA GLU A 124 -8.87 5.61 5.49
C GLU A 124 -8.61 6.26 4.12
N TYR A 125 -7.38 6.74 3.88
CA TYR A 125 -7.01 7.35 2.61
C TYR A 125 -7.10 6.37 1.44
N GLY A 126 -6.75 5.10 1.66
CA GLY A 126 -6.94 4.05 0.67
C GLY A 126 -8.40 3.89 0.24
N THR A 127 -9.33 3.96 1.20
CA THR A 127 -10.77 3.92 0.92
C THR A 127 -11.18 5.14 0.10
N TYR A 128 -10.70 6.35 0.46
CA TYR A 128 -10.99 7.56 -0.30
C TYR A 128 -10.46 7.52 -1.73
N ILE A 129 -9.27 6.94 -1.97
CA ILE A 129 -8.71 6.78 -3.31
C ILE A 129 -9.61 5.89 -4.18
N VAL A 130 -9.98 4.71 -3.67
CA VAL A 130 -10.78 3.75 -4.43
C VAL A 130 -12.22 4.25 -4.62
N ALA A 131 -12.87 4.69 -3.54
CA ALA A 131 -14.24 5.22 -3.61
C ALA A 131 -14.31 6.51 -4.44
N GLY A 132 -13.32 7.40 -4.30
CA GLY A 132 -13.20 8.62 -5.08
C GLY A 132 -13.06 8.33 -6.58
N MET A 133 -12.22 7.36 -6.96
CA MET A 133 -12.10 6.94 -8.36
C MET A 133 -13.42 6.38 -8.92
N LEU A 134 -14.11 5.52 -8.16
CA LEU A 134 -15.43 5.02 -8.55
C LEU A 134 -16.45 6.16 -8.72
N GLY A 135 -16.42 7.14 -7.81
CA GLY A 135 -17.24 8.34 -7.89
C GLY A 135 -16.92 9.20 -9.12
N ILE A 136 -15.64 9.38 -9.45
CA ILE A 136 -15.19 10.10 -10.65
C ILE A 136 -15.70 9.42 -11.92
N ILE A 137 -15.57 8.09 -11.99
CA ILE A 137 -16.04 7.31 -13.15
C ILE A 137 -17.57 7.40 -13.28
N LEU A 138 -18.28 7.25 -12.16
CA LEU A 138 -19.74 7.38 -12.15
C LEU A 138 -20.17 8.78 -12.61
N LEU A 139 -19.55 9.83 -12.07
CA LEU A 139 -19.84 11.21 -12.45
C LEU A 139 -19.54 11.45 -13.94
N PHE A 140 -18.38 10.97 -14.41
CA PHE A 140 -18.01 11.06 -15.82
C PHE A 140 -19.02 10.33 -16.71
N PHE A 141 -19.47 9.13 -16.32
CA PHE A 141 -20.48 8.37 -17.04
C PHE A 141 -21.83 9.11 -17.08
N LEU A 142 -22.26 9.71 -15.97
CA LEU A 142 -23.53 10.46 -15.92
C LEU A 142 -23.49 11.74 -16.77
N ILE A 143 -22.35 12.42 -16.83
CA ILE A 143 -22.20 13.65 -17.62
C ILE A 143 -22.01 13.34 -19.12
N ARG A 144 -21.12 12.41 -19.44
CA ARG A 144 -20.65 12.19 -20.82
C ARG A 144 -21.40 11.06 -21.53
N GLY A 145 -21.90 10.08 -20.78
CA GLY A 145 -22.44 8.83 -21.29
C GLY A 145 -21.38 7.94 -21.96
N LYS A 146 -21.86 6.92 -22.66
CA LYS A 146 -21.02 6.05 -23.49
C LYS A 146 -20.52 6.80 -24.73
N ILE A 147 -19.21 6.74 -24.99
CA ILE A 147 -18.59 7.24 -26.22
C ILE A 147 -18.95 6.25 -27.33
N ARG A 148 -19.77 6.69 -28.29
CA ARG A 148 -20.20 5.90 -29.44
C ARG A 148 -19.28 6.18 -30.63
N ILE A 149 -19.33 5.29 -31.61
CA ILE A 149 -18.74 5.51 -32.92
C ILE A 149 -19.63 6.55 -33.63
N ASP A 150 -19.04 7.63 -34.15
CA ASP A 150 -19.80 8.73 -34.75
C ASP A 150 -20.25 8.41 -36.19
N GLY A 151 -19.47 7.62 -36.92
CA GLY A 151 -19.78 7.17 -38.28
C GLY A 151 -20.59 5.87 -38.37
N GLU A 152 -21.03 5.53 -39.59
CA GLU A 152 -21.64 4.22 -39.86
C GLU A 152 -20.60 3.11 -39.79
N LYS A 153 -20.97 1.99 -39.15
CA LYS A 153 -20.10 0.81 -39.11
C LYS A 153 -19.94 0.26 -40.52
N THR A 154 -18.71 0.05 -40.95
CA THR A 154 -18.39 -0.43 -42.30
C THR A 154 -18.69 -1.93 -42.48
N GLY A 155 -18.84 -2.65 -41.37
CA GLY A 155 -18.96 -4.12 -41.35
C GLY A 155 -17.63 -4.83 -41.57
N ARG A 156 -16.53 -4.10 -41.77
CA ARG A 156 -15.17 -4.63 -41.86
C ARG A 156 -14.45 -4.49 -40.53
N THR A 157 -13.63 -5.49 -40.21
CA THR A 157 -12.77 -5.48 -39.03
C THR A 157 -11.30 -5.54 -39.42
N VAL A 158 -10.46 -5.00 -38.53
CA VAL A 158 -9.00 -4.97 -38.67
C VAL A 158 -8.37 -5.59 -37.42
N THR A 159 -7.41 -6.49 -37.60
CA THR A 159 -6.69 -7.11 -36.49
C THR A 159 -5.83 -6.07 -35.77
N ARG A 160 -6.16 -5.82 -34.50
CA ARG A 160 -5.44 -4.88 -33.64
C ARG A 160 -4.44 -5.57 -32.72
N PHE A 161 -4.86 -6.68 -32.12
CA PHE A 161 -4.06 -7.46 -31.18
C PHE A 161 -4.11 -8.95 -31.52
N ASN A 162 -2.95 -9.56 -31.71
CA ASN A 162 -2.87 -10.98 -32.00
C ASN A 162 -3.17 -11.84 -30.75
N GLY A 163 -3.27 -13.17 -30.92
CA GLY A 163 -3.58 -14.09 -29.82
C GLY A 163 -2.58 -14.07 -28.67
N PHE A 164 -1.29 -13.89 -28.94
CA PHE A 164 -0.25 -13.86 -27.91
C PHE A 164 -0.26 -12.54 -27.11
N GLU A 165 -0.49 -11.41 -27.79
CA GLU A 165 -0.70 -10.11 -27.15
C GLU A 165 -1.91 -10.17 -26.18
N ARG A 166 -3.02 -10.75 -26.64
CA ARG A 166 -4.23 -10.95 -25.80
C ARG A 166 -3.98 -11.89 -24.64
N PHE A 167 -3.28 -13.00 -24.86
CA PHE A 167 -2.92 -13.92 -23.78
C PHE A 167 -2.12 -13.21 -22.68
N GLY A 168 -1.08 -12.45 -23.05
CA GLY A 168 -0.29 -11.66 -22.10
C GLY A 168 -1.15 -10.66 -21.32
N HIS A 169 -2.05 -9.95 -22.01
CA HIS A 169 -2.98 -9.03 -21.39
C HIS A 169 -3.89 -9.73 -20.37
N TRP A 170 -4.55 -10.82 -20.75
CA TRP A 170 -5.49 -11.52 -19.86
C TRP A 170 -4.80 -12.26 -18.72
N LEU A 171 -3.57 -12.75 -18.91
CA LEU A 171 -2.74 -13.27 -17.84
C LEU A 171 -2.45 -12.18 -16.80
N PHE A 172 -2.04 -10.99 -17.27
CA PHE A 172 -1.75 -9.85 -16.41
C PHE A 172 -3.00 -9.30 -15.71
N ALA A 173 -4.07 -9.03 -16.47
CA ALA A 173 -5.31 -8.45 -15.95
C ALA A 173 -6.06 -9.43 -15.03
N GLY A 174 -6.18 -10.70 -15.43
CA GLY A 174 -6.89 -11.72 -14.65
C GLY A 174 -6.20 -11.98 -13.31
N SER A 175 -4.87 -12.10 -13.32
CA SER A 175 -4.11 -12.23 -12.07
C SER A 175 -4.23 -10.96 -11.21
N PHE A 176 -4.13 -9.76 -11.80
CA PHE A 176 -4.28 -8.50 -11.06
C PHE A 176 -5.63 -8.39 -10.34
N LEU A 177 -6.74 -8.76 -10.99
CA LEU A 177 -8.07 -8.70 -10.37
C LEU A 177 -8.16 -9.59 -9.12
N ILE A 178 -7.61 -10.81 -9.21
CA ILE A 178 -7.60 -11.74 -8.10
C ILE A 178 -6.65 -11.27 -6.98
N LEU A 179 -5.47 -10.76 -7.34
CA LEU A 179 -4.51 -10.18 -6.39
C LEU A 179 -5.09 -8.95 -5.67
N GLY A 180 -5.73 -8.05 -6.40
CA GLY A 180 -6.41 -6.88 -5.84
C GLY A 180 -7.52 -7.28 -4.87
N ALA A 181 -8.38 -8.24 -5.25
CA ALA A 181 -9.45 -8.73 -4.39
C ALA A 181 -8.91 -9.40 -3.11
N THR A 182 -7.96 -10.33 -3.26
CA THR A 182 -7.35 -11.03 -2.11
C THR A 182 -6.55 -10.09 -1.19
N GLY A 183 -5.86 -9.09 -1.76
CA GLY A 183 -5.15 -8.06 -1.00
C GLY A 183 -6.10 -7.17 -0.20
N LEU A 184 -7.18 -6.69 -0.81
CA LEU A 184 -8.21 -5.90 -0.13
C LEU A 184 -8.90 -6.72 0.97
N LEU A 185 -9.25 -7.99 0.71
CA LEU A 185 -9.82 -8.87 1.73
C LEU A 185 -8.85 -9.14 2.89
N THR A 186 -7.55 -9.24 2.62
CA THR A 186 -6.55 -9.39 3.68
C THR A 186 -6.42 -8.13 4.54
N LEU A 187 -6.65 -6.95 3.96
CA LEU A 187 -6.54 -5.66 4.66
C LEU A 187 -7.81 -5.27 5.42
N TYR A 188 -8.98 -5.48 4.81
CA TYR A 188 -10.28 -5.03 5.35
C TYR A 188 -11.15 -6.18 5.89
N GLY A 189 -10.87 -7.42 5.50
CA GLY A 189 -11.79 -8.55 5.69
C GLY A 189 -12.13 -8.83 7.15
N ARG A 190 -11.24 -8.51 8.10
CA ARG A 190 -11.52 -8.69 9.53
C ARG A 190 -12.80 -7.95 9.97
N ASP A 191 -13.02 -6.75 9.48
CA ASP A 191 -14.08 -5.87 9.97
C ASP A 191 -15.45 -6.22 9.38
N PHE A 192 -15.47 -6.87 8.21
CA PHE A 192 -16.70 -7.22 7.51
C PHE A 192 -17.01 -8.72 7.55
N LEU A 193 -15.99 -9.58 7.44
CA LEU A 193 -16.19 -11.03 7.37
C LEU A 193 -16.34 -11.68 8.73
N ILE A 194 -15.70 -11.18 9.80
CA ILE A 194 -15.89 -11.75 11.14
C ILE A 194 -17.34 -11.57 11.63
N PRO A 195 -17.97 -10.40 11.49
CA PRO A 195 -19.39 -10.25 11.84
C PRO A 195 -20.32 -11.15 11.02
N LEU A 196 -19.99 -11.44 9.75
CA LEU A 196 -20.83 -12.24 8.85
C LEU A 196 -20.63 -13.75 9.02
N PHE A 197 -19.39 -14.22 9.19
CA PHE A 197 -19.02 -15.64 9.10
C PHE A 197 -18.32 -16.18 10.35
N GLY A 198 -18.14 -15.35 11.38
CA GLY A 198 -17.38 -15.70 12.57
C GLY A 198 -15.87 -15.75 12.34
N LYS A 199 -15.12 -16.02 13.42
CA LYS A 199 -13.65 -16.06 13.37
C LYS A 199 -13.12 -17.24 12.55
N GLU A 200 -13.78 -18.40 12.63
CA GLU A 200 -13.39 -19.61 11.89
C GLU A 200 -13.60 -19.43 10.39
N GLY A 201 -14.78 -18.94 9.98
CA GLY A 201 -15.06 -18.65 8.58
C GLY A 201 -14.08 -17.64 7.98
N PHE A 202 -13.78 -16.57 8.73
CA PHE A 202 -12.75 -15.61 8.32
C PHE A 202 -11.36 -16.27 8.19
N ALA A 203 -10.96 -17.12 9.14
CA ALA A 203 -9.65 -17.79 9.08
C ALA A 203 -9.48 -18.63 7.81
N THR A 204 -10.50 -19.41 7.43
CA THR A 204 -10.48 -20.18 6.18
C THR A 204 -10.37 -19.28 4.94
N ILE A 205 -11.17 -18.21 4.88
CA ILE A 205 -11.15 -17.26 3.77
C ILE A 205 -9.78 -16.56 3.67
N ALA A 206 -9.24 -16.09 4.81
CA ALA A 206 -7.96 -15.40 4.86
C ALA A 206 -6.80 -16.32 4.43
N GLN A 207 -6.84 -17.59 4.82
CA GLN A 207 -5.85 -18.58 4.40
C GLN A 207 -5.91 -18.83 2.89
N GLY A 208 -7.13 -18.97 2.33
CA GLY A 208 -7.34 -19.06 0.89
C GLY A 208 -6.85 -17.82 0.14
N CYS A 209 -7.15 -16.62 0.65
CA CYS A 209 -6.67 -15.36 0.08
C CYS A 209 -5.15 -15.29 0.05
N LYS A 210 -4.47 -15.61 1.16
CA LYS A 210 -3.00 -15.62 1.23
C LYS A 210 -2.40 -16.62 0.25
N TRP A 211 -2.93 -17.85 0.20
CA TRP A 211 -2.45 -18.87 -0.72
C TRP A 211 -2.60 -18.42 -2.19
N LEU A 212 -3.77 -17.90 -2.54
CA LEU A 212 -4.05 -17.44 -3.90
C LEU A 212 -3.20 -16.23 -4.27
N HIS A 213 -3.05 -15.27 -3.35
CA HIS A 213 -2.26 -14.06 -3.56
C HIS A 213 -0.79 -14.39 -3.83
N ASN A 214 -0.20 -15.26 -3.00
CA ASN A 214 1.22 -15.63 -3.12
C ASN A 214 1.51 -16.41 -4.41
N ASN A 215 0.59 -17.27 -4.86
CA ASN A 215 0.81 -18.09 -6.06
C ASN A 215 0.50 -17.35 -7.36
N LEU A 216 -0.58 -16.55 -7.40
CA LEU A 216 -0.91 -15.80 -8.62
C LEU A 216 -0.01 -14.58 -8.87
N ALA A 217 0.75 -14.14 -7.87
CA ALA A 217 1.78 -13.11 -8.05
C ALA A 217 2.79 -13.49 -9.14
N TRP A 218 3.13 -14.77 -9.29
CA TRP A 218 4.03 -15.25 -10.34
C TRP A 218 3.43 -15.12 -11.73
N ALA A 219 2.15 -15.45 -11.88
CA ALA A 219 1.41 -15.26 -13.13
C ALA A 219 1.31 -13.77 -13.50
N PHE A 220 1.09 -12.91 -12.51
CA PHE A 220 1.08 -11.45 -12.68
C PHE A 220 2.43 -10.92 -13.17
N MET A 221 3.53 -11.31 -12.53
CA MET A 221 4.87 -10.89 -12.94
C MET A 221 5.23 -11.38 -14.35
N LEU A 222 4.85 -12.62 -14.70
CA LEU A 222 5.03 -13.15 -16.05
C LEU A 222 4.20 -12.36 -17.07
N GLY A 223 2.93 -12.09 -16.76
CA GLY A 223 2.05 -11.26 -17.60
C GLY A 223 2.61 -9.86 -17.82
N LEU A 224 3.16 -9.23 -16.77
CA LEU A 224 3.82 -7.93 -16.85
C LEU A 224 4.99 -7.94 -17.84
N ILE A 225 5.84 -8.97 -17.79
CA ILE A 225 6.97 -9.14 -18.71
C ILE A 225 6.47 -9.28 -20.15
N ILE A 226 5.49 -10.16 -20.38
CA ILE A 226 4.93 -10.40 -21.73
C ILE A 226 4.35 -9.10 -22.31
N VAL A 227 3.52 -8.39 -21.54
CA VAL A 227 2.91 -7.12 -21.94
C VAL A 227 3.97 -6.06 -22.24
N THR A 228 5.01 -5.98 -21.40
CA THR A 228 6.12 -5.04 -21.60
C THR A 228 6.83 -5.31 -22.91
N VAL A 229 7.27 -6.54 -23.14
CA VAL A 229 8.01 -6.92 -24.36
C VAL A 229 7.18 -6.68 -25.62
N ASN A 230 5.89 -7.06 -25.60
CA ASN A 230 5.03 -6.94 -26.76
C ASN A 230 4.73 -5.49 -27.14
N TRP A 231 4.59 -4.59 -26.16
CA TRP A 231 4.00 -3.27 -26.41
C TRP A 231 4.94 -2.08 -26.17
N ILE A 232 6.12 -2.27 -25.56
CA ILE A 232 7.02 -1.15 -25.22
C ILE A 232 7.40 -0.30 -26.44
N ALA A 233 7.70 -0.92 -27.58
CA ALA A 233 8.11 -0.22 -28.79
C ALA A 233 7.02 0.75 -29.30
N HIS A 234 5.75 0.39 -29.14
CA HIS A 234 4.62 1.23 -29.56
C HIS A 234 4.21 2.28 -28.52
N ASN A 235 4.70 2.17 -27.28
CA ASN A 235 4.32 3.04 -26.16
C ASN A 235 5.38 4.09 -25.81
N ILE A 236 6.41 4.25 -26.64
CA ILE A 236 7.37 5.35 -26.49
C ILE A 236 6.64 6.68 -26.78
N PRO A 237 6.68 7.66 -25.83
CA PRO A 237 6.08 8.97 -26.03
C PRO A 237 6.70 9.70 -27.23
N ASN A 238 5.87 10.37 -28.02
CA ASN A 238 6.29 11.11 -29.21
C ASN A 238 5.52 12.42 -29.34
N ARG A 239 5.89 13.25 -30.34
CA ARG A 239 5.29 14.58 -30.54
C ARG A 239 3.80 14.56 -30.87
N VAL A 240 3.27 13.47 -31.44
CA VAL A 240 1.83 13.32 -31.71
C VAL A 240 1.05 13.21 -30.40
N ASP A 241 1.63 12.55 -29.39
CA ASP A 241 1.01 12.43 -28.08
C ASP A 241 0.81 13.78 -27.40
N LEU A 242 1.76 14.71 -27.55
CA LEU A 242 1.63 16.07 -27.02
C LEU A 242 0.47 16.84 -27.65
N LYS A 243 0.26 16.68 -28.97
CA LYS A 243 -0.89 17.27 -29.68
C LYS A 243 -2.21 16.64 -29.22
N TRP A 244 -2.20 15.32 -29.03
CA TRP A 244 -3.35 14.58 -28.52
C TRP A 244 -3.75 15.05 -27.11
N LEU A 245 -2.77 15.24 -26.22
CA LEU A 245 -2.98 15.78 -24.87
C LEU A 245 -3.47 17.23 -24.89
N ALA A 246 -2.89 18.07 -25.77
CA ALA A 246 -3.34 19.46 -25.94
C ALA A 246 -4.80 19.57 -26.41
N ALA A 247 -5.28 18.56 -27.16
CA ALA A 247 -6.68 18.44 -27.57
C ALA A 247 -7.59 17.80 -26.49
N GLY A 248 -7.08 17.57 -25.27
CA GLY A 248 -7.82 16.93 -24.19
C GLY A 248 -8.22 15.47 -24.49
N GLY A 249 -7.54 14.84 -25.45
CA GLY A 249 -7.79 13.46 -25.85
C GLY A 249 -9.13 13.18 -26.53
N GLY A 250 -9.87 14.21 -26.94
CA GLY A 250 -11.21 14.05 -27.53
C GLY A 250 -12.29 13.57 -26.56
N LEU A 251 -11.95 13.36 -25.28
CA LEU A 251 -12.87 12.79 -24.28
C LEU A 251 -14.01 13.78 -23.90
N PHE A 252 -13.70 15.07 -23.88
CA PHE A 252 -14.61 16.12 -23.39
C PHE A 252 -15.39 16.84 -24.51
N THR A 253 -15.02 16.63 -25.78
CA THR A 253 -15.62 17.30 -26.94
C THR A 253 -16.26 16.27 -27.86
N LYS A 254 -17.53 16.44 -28.22
CA LYS A 254 -18.20 15.55 -29.18
C LYS A 254 -17.56 15.67 -30.56
N ASN A 255 -17.42 14.55 -31.28
CA ASN A 255 -16.84 14.46 -32.62
C ASN A 255 -15.38 14.95 -32.71
N SER A 256 -14.65 14.95 -31.59
CA SER A 256 -13.24 15.31 -31.56
C SER A 256 -12.40 14.05 -31.47
N HIS A 257 -11.69 13.77 -32.55
CA HIS A 257 -10.90 12.54 -32.72
C HIS A 257 -9.45 12.91 -33.05
N PRO A 258 -8.62 13.26 -32.04
CA PRO A 258 -7.24 13.63 -32.30
C PRO A 258 -6.47 12.43 -32.88
N PRO A 259 -5.71 12.60 -33.97
CA PRO A 259 -5.00 11.50 -34.62
C PRO A 259 -4.09 10.75 -33.65
N ALA A 260 -4.14 9.42 -33.70
CA ALA A 260 -3.33 8.55 -32.84
C ALA A 260 -2.76 7.35 -33.62
N LYS A 261 -1.59 6.88 -33.18
CA LYS A 261 -0.97 5.64 -33.66
C LYS A 261 -1.61 4.42 -32.97
N LYS A 262 -0.92 3.26 -32.94
CA LYS A 262 -1.44 2.02 -32.34
C LYS A 262 -1.93 2.24 -30.90
N PHE A 263 -1.25 3.10 -30.13
CA PHE A 263 -1.72 3.59 -28.84
C PHE A 263 -1.80 5.12 -28.84
N ASN A 264 -2.85 5.65 -28.22
CA ASN A 264 -2.99 7.09 -27.96
C ASN A 264 -2.23 7.50 -26.69
N ALA A 265 -2.10 8.81 -26.43
CA ALA A 265 -1.31 9.30 -25.29
C ALA A 265 -1.84 8.80 -23.94
N GLY A 266 -3.16 8.73 -23.74
CA GLY A 266 -3.77 8.20 -22.52
C GLY A 266 -3.44 6.72 -22.30
N GLN A 267 -3.52 5.89 -23.35
CA GLN A 267 -3.13 4.49 -23.30
C GLN A 267 -1.63 4.31 -22.97
N LYS A 268 -0.76 5.19 -23.48
CA LYS A 268 0.67 5.18 -23.14
C LYS A 268 0.93 5.54 -21.68
N ILE A 269 0.20 6.51 -21.14
CA ILE A 269 0.27 6.86 -19.71
C ILE A 269 -0.12 5.65 -18.85
N ILE A 270 -1.22 4.97 -19.20
CA ILE A 270 -1.65 3.75 -18.50
C ILE A 270 -0.60 2.64 -18.64
N PHE A 271 -0.03 2.44 -19.82
CA PHE A 271 1.03 1.45 -20.05
C PHE A 271 2.23 1.68 -19.13
N TRP A 272 2.75 2.91 -19.07
CA TRP A 272 3.88 3.23 -18.19
C TRP A 272 3.50 3.16 -16.71
N ALA A 273 2.29 3.56 -16.33
CA ALA A 273 1.79 3.35 -14.97
C ALA A 273 1.75 1.86 -14.59
N CYS A 274 1.23 0.99 -15.47
CA CYS A 274 1.22 -0.45 -15.27
C CYS A 274 2.62 -1.04 -15.13
N ILE A 275 3.60 -0.56 -15.91
CA ILE A 275 4.99 -1.01 -15.81
C ILE A 275 5.60 -0.59 -14.47
N LEU A 276 5.53 0.70 -14.15
CA LEU A 276 6.21 1.25 -12.97
C LEU A 276 5.55 0.74 -11.67
N LEU A 277 4.23 0.81 -11.59
CA LEU A 277 3.48 0.33 -10.43
C LEU A 277 3.51 -1.20 -10.35
N GLY A 278 3.41 -1.90 -11.49
CA GLY A 278 3.53 -3.35 -11.57
C GLY A 278 4.89 -3.86 -11.12
N ALA A 279 5.99 -3.21 -11.54
CA ALA A 279 7.33 -3.55 -11.07
C ALA A 279 7.47 -3.24 -9.57
N SER A 280 6.99 -2.07 -9.12
CA SER A 280 7.09 -1.65 -7.72
C SER A 280 6.32 -2.57 -6.75
N ILE A 281 5.08 -2.95 -7.12
CA ILE A 281 4.27 -3.87 -6.31
C ILE A 281 4.86 -5.29 -6.33
N SER A 282 5.46 -5.71 -7.46
CA SER A 282 6.14 -7.00 -7.56
C SER A 282 7.40 -7.06 -6.68
N LEU A 283 8.24 -6.02 -6.71
CA LEU A 283 9.46 -5.94 -5.89
C LEU A 283 9.14 -5.93 -4.39
N SER A 284 8.15 -5.12 -3.98
CA SER A 284 7.70 -5.11 -2.59
C SER A 284 7.01 -6.43 -2.19
N GLY A 285 6.27 -7.07 -3.09
CA GLY A 285 5.68 -8.39 -2.86
C GLY A 285 6.72 -9.49 -2.69
N LEU A 286 7.77 -9.49 -3.51
CA LEU A 286 8.91 -10.41 -3.37
C LEU A 286 9.67 -10.19 -2.05
N SER A 287 9.88 -8.92 -1.66
CA SER A 287 10.46 -8.58 -0.35
C SER A 287 9.62 -9.12 0.81
N LEU A 288 8.29 -9.08 0.70
CA LEU A 288 7.38 -9.66 1.70
C LEU A 288 7.37 -11.20 1.71
N LEU A 289 7.64 -11.86 0.57
CA LEU A 289 7.74 -13.32 0.48
C LEU A 289 9.09 -13.84 1.01
N PHE A 290 10.16 -13.07 0.81
CA PHE A 290 11.54 -13.44 1.14
C PHE A 290 12.20 -12.36 2.03
N PRO A 291 11.68 -12.16 3.26
CA PRO A 291 12.10 -11.03 4.11
C PRO A 291 13.54 -11.13 4.61
N PHE A 292 14.18 -12.30 4.53
CA PHE A 292 15.56 -12.49 4.97
C PHE A 292 16.56 -12.38 3.80
N GLU A 293 16.09 -12.52 2.57
CA GLU A 293 16.90 -12.57 1.36
C GLU A 293 16.77 -11.28 0.53
N MET A 294 15.63 -10.59 0.62
CA MET A 294 15.30 -9.41 -0.18
C MET A 294 14.91 -8.17 0.65
N PRO A 295 15.82 -7.64 1.51
CA PRO A 295 15.60 -6.35 2.18
C PRO A 295 15.59 -5.22 1.14
N LEU A 296 14.54 -4.39 1.14
CA LEU A 296 14.34 -3.35 0.12
C LEU A 296 14.59 -1.94 0.69
N PHE A 297 14.21 -1.70 1.94
CA PHE A 297 14.20 -0.36 2.50
C PHE A 297 15.54 0.04 3.11
N ALA A 298 16.28 -0.86 3.77
CA ALA A 298 17.58 -0.52 4.37
C ALA A 298 18.54 0.01 3.30
N LYS A 299 18.60 -0.68 2.16
CA LYS A 299 19.42 -0.27 1.01
C LYS A 299 18.92 1.03 0.40
N THR A 300 17.61 1.18 0.20
CA THR A 300 17.01 2.41 -0.33
C THR A 300 17.27 3.60 0.59
N PHE A 301 17.13 3.43 1.91
CA PHE A 301 17.35 4.45 2.92
C PHE A 301 18.82 4.79 3.07
N GLN A 302 19.73 3.82 2.93
CA GLN A 302 21.16 4.10 2.86
C GLN A 302 21.50 5.00 1.67
N ILE A 303 20.96 4.69 0.49
CA ILE A 303 21.13 5.52 -0.70
C ILE A 303 20.51 6.90 -0.48
N ALA A 304 19.29 7.00 0.05
CA ALA A 304 18.62 8.27 0.31
C ALA A 304 19.41 9.13 1.32
N ASN A 305 19.85 8.54 2.43
CA ASN A 305 20.65 9.22 3.44
C ASN A 305 21.98 9.73 2.88
N SER A 306 22.56 9.04 1.89
CA SER A 306 23.80 9.48 1.21
C SER A 306 23.63 10.79 0.42
N THR A 307 22.40 11.14 0.05
CA THR A 307 22.09 12.40 -0.67
C THR A 307 22.02 13.61 0.26
N GLY A 308 21.87 13.41 1.58
CA GLY A 308 21.66 14.48 2.55
C GLY A 308 20.26 15.11 2.54
N ILE A 309 19.42 14.80 1.53
CA ILE A 309 18.07 15.37 1.38
C ILE A 309 17.15 14.99 2.55
N PRO A 310 17.09 13.72 3.01
CA PRO A 310 16.27 13.37 4.16
C PRO A 310 16.60 14.20 5.40
N GLN A 311 17.88 14.39 5.70
CA GLN A 311 18.35 15.12 6.87
C GLN A 311 18.04 16.63 6.78
N MET A 312 18.09 17.20 5.57
CA MET A 312 17.62 18.59 5.34
C MET A 312 16.13 18.76 5.64
N MET A 313 15.32 17.72 5.44
CA MET A 313 13.90 17.70 5.78
C MET A 313 13.64 17.27 7.24
N GLY A 314 14.68 17.11 8.05
CA GLY A 314 14.57 16.63 9.44
C GLY A 314 14.24 15.14 9.56
N LEU A 315 14.42 14.35 8.50
CA LEU A 315 14.18 12.91 8.48
C LEU A 315 15.48 12.14 8.74
N ASN A 316 15.43 11.16 9.63
CA ASN A 316 16.51 10.20 9.86
C ASN A 316 16.02 8.79 9.50
N LEU A 317 16.36 8.32 8.29
CA LEU A 317 15.87 7.04 7.79
C LEU A 317 16.72 5.88 8.35
N PRO A 318 16.11 4.81 8.88
CA PRO A 318 16.84 3.70 9.50
C PRO A 318 17.59 2.87 8.46
N VAL A 319 18.90 2.66 8.65
CA VAL A 319 19.73 1.83 7.73
C VAL A 319 20.05 0.45 8.28
N GLN A 320 19.88 0.26 9.59
CA GLN A 320 19.98 -1.04 10.26
C GLN A 320 18.57 -1.38 10.73
N MET A 321 17.94 -2.34 10.06
CA MET A 321 16.58 -2.77 10.36
C MET A 321 16.55 -4.28 10.56
N SER A 322 15.74 -4.72 11.49
CA SER A 322 15.33 -6.12 11.60
C SER A 322 14.48 -6.52 10.38
N PRO A 323 14.45 -7.82 10.01
CA PRO A 323 13.57 -8.30 8.93
C PRO A 323 12.10 -7.91 9.12
N GLN A 324 11.63 -7.82 10.36
CA GLN A 324 10.27 -7.42 10.70
C GLN A 324 10.01 -5.94 10.39
N GLU A 325 10.96 -5.05 10.67
CA GLU A 325 10.86 -3.62 10.32
C GLU A 325 10.87 -3.42 8.80
N GLU A 326 11.73 -4.15 8.08
CA GLU A 326 11.72 -4.21 6.61
C GLU A 326 10.34 -4.61 6.07
N MET A 327 9.75 -5.67 6.61
CA MET A 327 8.41 -6.12 6.23
C MET A 327 7.33 -5.06 6.51
N GLN A 328 7.45 -4.28 7.58
CA GLN A 328 6.49 -3.21 7.89
C GLN A 328 6.52 -2.11 6.83
N TYR A 329 7.70 -1.64 6.45
CA TYR A 329 7.87 -0.65 5.37
C TYR A 329 7.42 -1.23 4.02
N ALA A 330 7.82 -2.46 3.70
CA ALA A 330 7.41 -3.14 2.47
C ALA A 330 5.90 -3.31 2.39
N GLN A 331 5.24 -3.68 3.49
CA GLN A 331 3.78 -3.83 3.52
C GLN A 331 3.08 -2.49 3.30
N VAL A 332 3.54 -1.42 3.94
CA VAL A 332 2.97 -0.08 3.78
C VAL A 332 3.11 0.38 2.33
N TRP A 333 4.31 0.28 1.77
CA TRP A 333 4.57 0.64 0.38
C TRP A 333 3.74 -0.18 -0.60
N HIS A 334 3.68 -1.49 -0.41
CA HIS A 334 2.92 -2.41 -1.25
C HIS A 334 1.44 -2.03 -1.30
N VAL A 335 0.84 -1.71 -0.14
CA VAL A 335 -0.57 -1.30 -0.05
C VAL A 335 -0.80 0.09 -0.67
N MET A 336 0.09 1.06 -0.44
CA MET A 336 -0.02 2.38 -1.07
C MET A 336 0.02 2.29 -2.60
N VAL A 337 0.99 1.52 -3.14
CA VAL A 337 1.08 1.26 -4.58
C VAL A 337 -0.17 0.53 -5.07
N ALA A 338 -0.67 -0.46 -4.32
CA ALA A 338 -1.87 -1.20 -4.68
C ALA A 338 -3.10 -0.29 -4.83
N TYR A 339 -3.33 0.67 -3.91
CA TYR A 339 -4.47 1.58 -4.02
C TYR A 339 -4.41 2.46 -5.27
N VAL A 340 -3.25 3.06 -5.54
CA VAL A 340 -3.05 3.88 -6.74
C VAL A 340 -3.24 3.03 -7.99
N PHE A 341 -2.69 1.82 -7.98
CA PHE A 341 -2.76 0.93 -9.13
C PHE A 341 -4.19 0.45 -9.38
N ILE A 342 -4.92 0.05 -8.35
CA ILE A 342 -6.35 -0.31 -8.44
C ILE A 342 -7.15 0.87 -9.01
N ALA A 343 -6.95 2.10 -8.52
CA ALA A 343 -7.66 3.26 -9.04
C ALA A 343 -7.43 3.47 -10.55
N ILE A 344 -6.17 3.38 -11.01
CA ILE A 344 -5.84 3.50 -12.43
C ILE A 344 -6.46 2.36 -13.25
N ILE A 345 -6.37 1.12 -12.77
CA ILE A 345 -6.91 -0.04 -13.47
C ILE A 345 -8.43 -0.01 -13.56
N VAL A 346 -9.14 0.47 -12.53
CA VAL A 346 -10.60 0.65 -12.58
C VAL A 346 -10.97 1.66 -13.68
N ALA A 347 -10.24 2.77 -13.80
CA ALA A 347 -10.44 3.73 -14.89
C ALA A 347 -10.13 3.12 -16.27
N HIS A 348 -9.07 2.32 -16.37
CA HIS A 348 -8.71 1.60 -17.59
C HIS A 348 -9.80 0.59 -18.01
N ILE A 349 -10.30 -0.21 -17.07
CA ILE A 349 -11.39 -1.17 -17.30
C ILE A 349 -12.63 -0.44 -17.78
N TYR A 350 -13.00 0.68 -17.14
CA TYR A 350 -14.14 1.49 -17.57
C TYR A 350 -14.01 1.93 -19.02
N LEU A 351 -12.91 2.58 -19.40
CA LEU A 351 -12.70 3.07 -20.78
C LEU A 351 -12.61 1.91 -21.79
N GLY A 352 -12.01 0.78 -21.41
CA GLY A 352 -11.84 -0.39 -22.27
C GLY A 352 -13.08 -1.29 -22.39
N SER A 353 -14.17 -1.01 -21.67
CA SER A 353 -15.38 -1.84 -21.69
C SER A 353 -16.67 -1.04 -21.87
N VAL A 354 -17.11 -0.33 -20.83
CA VAL A 354 -18.41 0.34 -20.78
C VAL A 354 -18.34 1.74 -21.39
N GLY A 355 -17.24 2.45 -21.15
CA GLY A 355 -17.07 3.86 -21.49
C GLY A 355 -16.94 4.14 -23.00
N MET A 356 -16.45 3.18 -23.78
CA MET A 356 -16.20 3.34 -25.22
C MET A 356 -16.76 2.14 -26.00
N GLU A 357 -17.60 2.41 -26.99
CA GLU A 357 -18.14 1.38 -27.88
C GLU A 357 -17.04 0.72 -28.71
N GLY A 358 -17.10 -0.62 -28.85
CA GLY A 358 -16.14 -1.39 -29.65
C GLY A 358 -14.75 -1.58 -29.02
N ALA A 359 -14.42 -0.84 -27.95
CA ALA A 359 -13.11 -0.93 -27.31
C ALA A 359 -12.80 -2.32 -26.72
N PHE A 360 -13.82 -3.00 -26.19
CA PHE A 360 -13.66 -4.34 -25.63
C PHE A 360 -13.27 -5.38 -26.70
N ASP A 361 -13.76 -5.23 -27.92
CA ASP A 361 -13.54 -6.18 -29.02
C ASP A 361 -12.06 -6.32 -29.36
N ALA A 362 -11.28 -5.24 -29.19
CA ALA A 362 -9.83 -5.23 -29.32
C ALA A 362 -9.15 -6.29 -28.44
N MET A 363 -9.59 -6.49 -27.20
CA MET A 363 -9.01 -7.47 -26.29
C MET A 363 -9.79 -8.78 -26.21
N GLY A 364 -11.10 -8.75 -26.49
CA GLY A 364 -11.94 -9.95 -26.55
C GLY A 364 -11.61 -10.80 -27.78
N THR A 365 -11.74 -10.22 -28.97
CA THR A 365 -11.59 -10.94 -30.25
C THR A 365 -10.24 -10.69 -30.93
N GLY A 366 -9.59 -9.57 -30.60
CA GLY A 366 -8.37 -9.12 -31.29
C GLY A 366 -8.66 -8.19 -32.47
N GLU A 367 -9.92 -8.10 -32.87
CA GLU A 367 -10.40 -7.37 -34.03
C GLU A 367 -11.11 -6.08 -33.58
N VAL A 368 -10.96 -5.01 -34.35
CA VAL A 368 -11.71 -3.76 -34.17
C VAL A 368 -12.41 -3.37 -35.46
N GLU A 369 -13.56 -2.71 -35.32
CA GLU A 369 -14.30 -2.19 -36.47
C GLU A 369 -13.51 -1.05 -37.15
N GLU A 370 -13.54 -1.00 -38.50
CA GLU A 370 -12.69 -0.09 -39.27
C GLU A 370 -13.00 1.40 -39.00
N GLN A 371 -14.27 1.78 -38.87
CA GLN A 371 -14.67 3.14 -38.51
C GLN A 371 -14.20 3.52 -37.10
N TRP A 372 -14.26 2.61 -36.14
CA TRP A 372 -13.68 2.81 -34.81
C TRP A 372 -12.17 3.08 -34.89
N ALA A 373 -11.45 2.29 -35.71
CA ALA A 373 -10.02 2.48 -35.93
C ALA A 373 -9.72 3.83 -36.59
N ARG A 374 -10.56 4.26 -37.55
CA ARG A 374 -10.45 5.55 -38.23
C ARG A 374 -10.64 6.73 -37.25
N GLU A 375 -11.59 6.61 -36.33
CA GLU A 375 -11.88 7.65 -35.34
C GLU A 375 -10.79 7.69 -34.25
N HIS A 376 -10.46 6.55 -33.65
CA HIS A 376 -9.64 6.54 -32.44
C HIS A 376 -8.15 6.38 -32.71
N HIS A 377 -7.77 5.87 -33.89
CA HIS A 377 -6.43 5.41 -34.23
C HIS A 377 -6.10 5.61 -35.73
N SER A 378 -6.49 6.76 -36.30
CA SER A 378 -6.39 7.05 -37.74
C SER A 378 -5.01 6.77 -38.35
N LEU A 379 -3.93 7.23 -37.71
CA LEU A 379 -2.56 7.06 -38.20
C LEU A 379 -2.14 5.58 -38.19
N TRP A 380 -2.67 4.79 -37.26
CA TRP A 380 -2.42 3.35 -37.24
C TRP A 380 -3.18 2.62 -38.34
N LEU A 381 -4.43 3.01 -38.59
CA LEU A 381 -5.21 2.42 -39.69
C LEU A 381 -4.53 2.68 -41.05
N GLU A 382 -4.04 3.90 -41.27
CA GLU A 382 -3.25 4.25 -42.46
C GLU A 382 -2.00 3.35 -42.59
N GLU A 383 -1.21 3.21 -41.52
CA GLU A 383 -0.01 2.34 -41.49
C GLU A 383 -0.36 0.86 -41.78
N VAL A 384 -1.55 0.38 -41.39
CA VAL A 384 -2.00 -1.00 -41.69
C VAL A 384 -2.41 -1.13 -43.16
N GLN A 385 -3.20 -0.20 -43.67
CA GLN A 385 -3.67 -0.21 -45.06
C GLN A 385 -2.51 -0.11 -46.06
N GLU A 386 -1.51 0.73 -45.76
CA GLU A 386 -0.29 0.82 -46.58
C GLU A 386 0.48 -0.51 -46.61
N LYS A 387 0.59 -1.21 -45.47
CA LYS A 387 1.25 -2.52 -45.40
C LYS A 387 0.49 -3.60 -46.17
N GLU A 388 -0.84 -3.57 -46.12
CA GLU A 388 -1.68 -4.51 -46.88
C GLU A 388 -1.58 -4.26 -48.37
N ALA A 389 -1.64 -2.99 -48.79
CA ALA A 389 -1.44 -2.60 -50.20
C ALA A 389 -0.04 -3.00 -50.70
N GLY A 390 1.01 -2.78 -49.89
CA GLY A 390 2.37 -3.19 -50.22
C GLY A 390 2.54 -4.71 -50.36
N LYS A 391 1.88 -5.51 -49.50
CA LYS A 391 1.87 -6.98 -49.62
C LYS A 391 1.13 -7.45 -50.87
N ALA A 392 -0.01 -6.84 -51.19
CA ALA A 392 -0.77 -7.16 -52.40
C ALA A 392 0.03 -6.84 -53.67
N ALA A 393 0.78 -5.72 -53.69
CA ALA A 393 1.66 -5.38 -54.81
C ALA A 393 2.89 -6.31 -54.93
N ALA A 394 3.36 -6.89 -53.83
CA ALA A 394 4.52 -7.80 -53.80
C ALA A 394 4.17 -9.26 -54.13
N SER A 395 2.89 -9.63 -54.17
CA SER A 395 2.41 -10.97 -54.56
C SER A 395 1.72 -10.87 -55.92
N PRO A 396 2.44 -10.87 -57.06
CA PRO A 396 1.80 -10.94 -58.36
C PRO A 396 1.03 -12.27 -58.46
N ALA A 397 -0.20 -12.19 -58.97
CA ALA A 397 -1.04 -13.34 -59.22
C ALA A 397 -0.28 -14.37 -60.07
N GLU A 398 -0.15 -15.60 -59.56
CA GLU A 398 0.23 -16.77 -60.36
C GLU A 398 -0.90 -17.17 -61.32
#